data_AF-A0A182Q6E0-F1
#
_entry.id   AF-A0A182Q6E0-F1
#
_cell.length_a   1.000
_cell.length_b   1.000
_cell.length_c   1.000
_cell.angle_alpha   90.00
_cell.angle_beta   90.00
_cell.angle_gamma   90.00
#
_symmetry.space_group_name_H-M   'P 1'
#
loop_
_entity.id
_entity.type
_entity.pdbx_description
1 polymer ?
#
loop_
_entity_poly.entity_id
_entity_poly.type
_entity_poly.pdbx_seq_one_letter_code
_entity_poly.pdbx_strand_id
1 'polypeptide(L)'
;MACWCRNPRTCPDILRQVPAFTVQAYQPCVVVRPPCPVPLFCIRRPRASRFRRFFLRGDIPIGRECGPRGVKHFIKWHTPPEQLNYQRFLPLFFDGLCESTFPYREFARHGVCDMLAAGSEHQIFQTIPMLILPMREAMNTRNPDIIIATLKALQQLLRVGKSNGSVEGNYIVSKTGDIFCPKW
;
A
#
# COMPACT_ATOMS: atom_id res chain seq x y z
N MET A 1 -14.16 -7.34 -53.84
CA MET A 1 -13.14 -6.74 -54.73
C MET A 1 -11.85 -6.62 -53.95
N ALA A 2 -10.81 -7.35 -54.34
CA ALA A 2 -9.49 -7.24 -53.73
C ALA A 2 -8.86 -5.90 -54.16
N CYS A 3 -8.33 -5.12 -53.22
CA CYS A 3 -7.66 -3.87 -53.54
C CYS A 3 -6.24 -4.20 -54.06
N TRP A 4 -5.95 -3.86 -55.32
CA TRP A 4 -4.66 -4.11 -56.00
C TRP A 4 -3.59 -3.04 -55.67
N CYS A 5 -3.73 -2.31 -54.55
CA CYS A 5 -2.74 -1.31 -54.14
C CYS A 5 -1.41 -1.99 -53.83
N ARG A 6 -0.42 -1.84 -54.71
CA ARG A 6 0.98 -2.25 -54.48
C ARG A 6 1.69 -1.39 -53.43
N ASN A 7 1.11 -0.25 -53.04
CA ASN A 7 1.72 0.71 -52.13
C ASN A 7 0.74 1.08 -51.00
N PRO A 8 1.05 0.78 -49.72
CA PRO A 8 0.12 0.94 -48.60
C PRO A 8 -0.22 2.39 -48.24
N ARG A 9 0.40 3.39 -48.87
CA ARG A 9 0.23 4.82 -48.55
C ARG A 9 -0.80 5.56 -49.42
N THR A 10 -1.38 4.92 -50.44
CA THR A 10 -2.21 5.60 -51.45
C THR A 10 -3.59 4.99 -51.68
N CYS A 11 -4.08 4.07 -50.82
CA CYS A 11 -5.44 3.56 -50.99
C CYS A 11 -6.47 4.61 -50.54
N PRO A 12 -7.43 5.00 -51.40
CA PRO A 12 -8.30 6.16 -51.14
C PRO A 12 -9.50 5.88 -50.24
N ASP A 13 -9.68 4.66 -49.73
CA ASP A 13 -10.86 4.28 -48.94
C ASP A 13 -10.50 3.75 -47.55
N ILE A 14 -11.41 4.02 -46.62
CA ILE A 14 -11.46 3.62 -45.20
C ILE A 14 -10.72 2.29 -44.98
N LEU A 15 -9.54 2.35 -44.36
CA LEU A 15 -8.74 1.16 -44.08
C LEU A 15 -9.50 0.23 -43.12
N ARG A 16 -9.61 -1.05 -43.49
CA ARG A 16 -10.30 -2.06 -42.69
C ARG A 16 -9.56 -2.28 -41.37
N GLN A 17 -10.24 -2.12 -40.24
CA GLN A 17 -9.67 -2.41 -38.93
C GLN A 17 -9.74 -3.90 -38.63
N VAL A 18 -8.62 -4.51 -38.20
CA VAL A 18 -8.56 -5.93 -37.84
C VAL A 18 -7.96 -6.14 -36.45
N PRO A 19 -8.29 -7.24 -35.75
CA PRO A 19 -7.59 -7.64 -34.54
C PRO A 19 -6.12 -7.97 -34.81
N ALA A 20 -5.25 -7.58 -33.87
CA ALA A 20 -3.85 -7.98 -33.86
C ALA A 20 -3.70 -9.51 -33.80
N PHE A 21 -2.55 -10.02 -34.28
CA PHE A 21 -2.19 -11.43 -34.23
C PHE A 21 -3.15 -12.38 -34.97
N THR A 22 -3.82 -11.88 -36.02
CA THR A 22 -4.67 -12.69 -36.91
C THR A 22 -4.11 -12.73 -38.33
N VAL A 23 -4.49 -13.75 -39.11
CA VAL A 23 -4.10 -13.85 -40.54
C VAL A 23 -4.51 -12.59 -41.33
N GLN A 24 -5.58 -11.92 -40.91
CA GLN A 24 -6.07 -10.68 -41.52
C GLN A 24 -5.10 -9.49 -41.34
N ALA A 25 -4.25 -9.51 -40.32
CA ALA A 25 -3.25 -8.48 -40.06
C ALA A 25 -2.10 -8.49 -41.08
N TYR A 26 -1.88 -9.61 -41.79
CA TYR A 26 -0.90 -9.72 -42.87
C TYR A 26 -1.45 -9.27 -44.24
N GLN A 27 -2.73 -8.92 -44.32
CA GLN A 27 -3.35 -8.48 -45.57
C GLN A 27 -3.04 -7.00 -45.85
N PRO A 28 -2.87 -6.60 -47.12
CA PRO A 28 -2.65 -5.20 -47.47
C PRO A 28 -3.89 -4.35 -47.16
N CYS A 29 -3.68 -3.04 -46.99
CA CYS A 29 -4.75 -2.04 -46.78
C CYS A 29 -5.55 -2.23 -45.49
N VAL A 30 -4.87 -2.65 -44.42
CA VAL A 30 -5.47 -2.97 -43.12
C VAL A 30 -4.78 -2.16 -42.02
N VAL A 31 -5.57 -1.68 -41.05
CA VAL A 31 -5.06 -1.08 -39.81
C VAL A 31 -5.28 -2.08 -38.67
N VAL A 32 -4.19 -2.50 -38.04
CA VAL A 32 -4.25 -3.38 -36.88
C VAL A 32 -4.67 -2.55 -35.67
N ARG A 33 -5.74 -2.97 -34.99
CA ARG A 33 -6.12 -2.36 -33.71
C ARG A 33 -5.03 -2.65 -32.68
N PRO A 34 -4.62 -1.65 -31.87
CA PRO A 34 -3.73 -1.92 -30.75
C PRO A 34 -4.40 -2.94 -29.81
N PRO A 35 -3.61 -3.76 -29.11
CA PRO A 35 -4.15 -4.64 -28.08
C PRO A 35 -4.90 -3.81 -27.02
N CYS A 36 -5.94 -4.38 -26.42
CA CYS A 36 -6.66 -3.72 -25.33
C CYS A 36 -5.66 -3.28 -24.25
N PRO A 37 -5.65 -2.00 -23.83
CA PRO A 37 -4.73 -1.54 -22.81
C PRO A 37 -5.01 -2.28 -21.51
N VAL A 38 -4.00 -2.98 -20.98
CA VAL A 38 -4.11 -3.65 -19.68
C VAL A 38 -3.79 -2.62 -18.60
N PRO A 39 -4.73 -2.30 -17.68
CA PRO A 39 -4.51 -1.34 -16.60
C PRO A 39 -3.63 -1.94 -15.49
N LEU A 40 -2.36 -2.21 -15.81
CA LEU A 40 -1.40 -2.84 -14.88
C LEU A 40 -1.08 -1.92 -13.69
N PHE A 41 -0.93 -0.62 -13.94
CA PHE A 41 -0.53 0.36 -12.93
C PHE A 41 -1.68 1.24 -12.43
N CYS A 42 -2.90 1.01 -12.89
CA CYS A 42 -4.05 1.78 -12.41
C CYS A 42 -4.34 1.45 -10.94
N ILE A 43 -4.53 2.49 -10.14
CA ILE A 43 -4.91 2.40 -8.74
C ILE A 43 -6.21 1.59 -8.62
N ARG A 44 -6.21 0.61 -7.73
CA ARG A 44 -7.36 -0.22 -7.39
C ARG A 44 -7.97 0.28 -6.10
N ARG A 45 -9.30 0.24 -6.02
CA ARG A 45 -10.02 0.58 -4.79
C ARG A 45 -9.67 -0.46 -3.71
N PRO A 46 -9.25 -0.04 -2.51
CA PRO A 46 -9.04 -0.97 -1.41
C PRO A 46 -10.37 -1.60 -0.99
N ARG A 47 -10.31 -2.81 -0.43
CA ARG A 47 -11.46 -3.41 0.25
C ARG A 47 -11.78 -2.58 1.51
N ALA A 48 -13.01 -2.66 2.01
CA ALA A 48 -13.33 -2.12 3.33
C ALA A 48 -12.49 -2.84 4.41
N SER A 49 -11.61 -2.10 5.09
CA SER A 49 -10.74 -2.70 6.11
C SER A 49 -11.56 -3.17 7.32
N ARG A 50 -11.11 -4.27 7.93
CA ARG A 50 -11.57 -4.70 9.25
C ARG A 50 -11.19 -3.65 10.28
N PHE A 51 -10.02 -3.02 10.14
CA PHE A 51 -9.59 -1.93 11.00
C PHE A 51 -10.66 -0.85 11.14
N ARG A 52 -11.17 -0.31 10.03
CA ARG A 52 -12.20 0.73 10.05
C ARG A 52 -13.47 0.30 10.76
N ARG A 53 -13.90 -0.95 10.58
CA ARG A 53 -15.08 -1.49 11.26
C ARG A 53 -14.89 -1.56 12.78
N PHE A 54 -13.75 -2.08 13.22
CA PHE A 54 -13.43 -2.19 14.65
C PHE A 54 -13.19 -0.82 15.28
N PHE A 55 -12.60 0.11 14.53
CA PHE A 55 -12.41 1.50 14.95
C PHE A 55 -13.75 2.19 15.21
N LEU A 56 -14.68 2.11 14.25
CA LEU A 56 -16.01 2.70 14.39
C LEU A 56 -16.84 2.08 15.52
N ARG A 57 -16.59 0.80 15.83
CA ARG A 57 -17.22 0.12 16.96
C ARG A 57 -16.62 0.50 18.32
N GLY A 58 -15.41 1.06 18.34
CA GLY A 58 -14.68 1.37 19.59
C GLY A 58 -13.96 0.16 20.20
N ASP A 59 -13.74 -0.91 19.43
CA ASP A 59 -13.06 -2.13 19.91
C ASP A 59 -11.52 -1.98 19.94
N ILE A 60 -10.98 -0.89 19.37
CA ILE A 60 -9.54 -0.65 19.25
C ILE A 60 -9.10 0.24 20.42
N PRO A 61 -8.07 -0.13 21.20
CA PRO A 61 -7.61 0.61 22.38
C PRO A 61 -6.77 1.85 22.01
N ILE A 62 -7.20 2.61 21.00
CA ILE A 62 -6.60 3.88 20.57
C ILE A 62 -7.69 4.93 20.45
N GLY A 63 -7.40 6.13 20.93
CA GLY A 63 -8.25 7.31 20.79
C GLY A 63 -7.47 8.54 20.32
N ARG A 64 -8.22 9.60 20.04
CA ARG A 64 -7.65 10.91 19.75
C ARG A 64 -7.33 11.63 21.06
N GLU A 65 -6.13 12.17 21.20
CA GLU A 65 -5.86 13.13 22.27
C GLU A 65 -6.43 14.49 21.89
N CYS A 66 -7.33 15.03 22.73
CA CYS A 66 -7.84 16.38 22.61
C CYS A 66 -7.16 17.24 23.68
N GLY A 67 -5.92 17.64 23.43
CA GLY A 67 -5.22 18.61 24.28
C GLY A 67 -5.82 20.02 24.15
N PRO A 68 -5.63 20.91 25.15
CA PRO A 68 -5.96 22.31 25.01
C PRO A 68 -5.20 22.92 23.81
N ARG A 69 -5.93 23.70 23.01
CA ARG A 69 -5.57 24.39 21.75
C ARG A 69 -4.09 24.24 21.30
N GLY A 70 -3.86 23.46 20.24
CA GLY A 70 -2.64 23.52 19.43
C GLY A 70 -1.62 22.41 19.70
N VAL A 71 -1.82 21.56 20.72
CA VAL A 71 -1.00 20.34 20.87
C VAL A 71 -1.46 19.33 19.84
N LYS A 72 -0.49 18.90 19.05
CA LYS A 72 -0.72 18.27 17.77
C LYS A 72 -0.59 16.74 17.88
N HIS A 73 -0.34 16.20 19.09
CA HIS A 73 -0.38 14.75 19.37
C HIS A 73 -1.79 14.19 19.10
N PHE A 74 -1.95 13.43 18.02
CA PHE A 74 -3.26 12.92 17.57
C PHE A 74 -3.65 11.59 18.20
N ILE A 75 -2.74 10.88 18.88
CA ILE A 75 -2.92 9.47 19.21
C ILE A 75 -2.62 9.23 20.68
N LYS A 76 -3.62 8.71 21.38
CA LYS A 76 -3.53 8.27 22.76
C LYS A 76 -3.93 6.80 22.84
N TRP A 77 -3.03 5.98 23.37
CA TRP A 77 -3.34 4.59 23.69
C TRP A 77 -4.15 4.53 24.99
N HIS A 78 -5.28 3.83 24.97
CA HIS A 78 -6.06 3.54 26.17
C HIS A 78 -5.44 2.42 27.00
N THR A 79 -4.74 1.50 26.33
CA THR A 79 -3.97 0.42 26.92
C THR A 79 -2.56 0.50 26.36
N PRO A 80 -1.52 0.47 27.22
CA PRO A 80 -0.14 0.60 26.76
C PRO A 80 0.21 -0.51 25.75
N PRO A 81 0.94 -0.19 24.67
CA PRO A 81 1.16 -1.10 23.55
C PRO A 81 1.92 -2.39 23.92
N GLU A 82 2.67 -2.38 25.03
CA GLU A 82 3.39 -3.54 25.56
C GLU A 82 2.45 -4.62 26.10
N GLN A 83 1.27 -4.22 26.61
CA GLN A 83 0.29 -5.11 27.24
C GLN A 83 -0.78 -5.61 26.27
N LEU A 84 -0.73 -5.21 25.00
CA LEU A 84 -1.71 -5.59 24.01
C LEU A 84 -1.54 -7.05 23.56
N ASN A 85 -2.65 -7.68 23.19
CA ASN A 85 -2.61 -8.96 22.49
C ASN A 85 -2.21 -8.75 21.02
N TYR A 86 -0.94 -8.95 20.70
CA TYR A 86 -0.37 -8.78 19.36
C TYR A 86 -1.07 -9.65 18.31
N GLN A 87 -1.44 -10.89 18.64
CA GLN A 87 -2.13 -11.79 17.70
C GLN A 87 -3.47 -11.24 17.21
N ARG A 88 -4.17 -10.47 18.06
CA ARG A 88 -5.44 -9.84 17.70
C ARG A 88 -5.23 -8.48 17.02
N PHE A 89 -4.39 -7.64 17.62
CA PHE A 89 -4.33 -6.22 17.23
C PHE A 89 -3.32 -5.96 16.12
N LEU A 90 -2.13 -6.58 16.12
CA LEU A 90 -1.12 -6.26 15.10
C LEU A 90 -1.62 -6.58 13.68
N PRO A 91 -2.21 -7.77 13.38
CA PRO A 91 -2.81 -8.03 12.07
C PRO A 91 -3.96 -7.07 11.73
N LEU A 92 -4.72 -6.60 12.72
CA LEU A 92 -5.80 -5.63 12.52
C LEU A 92 -5.24 -4.26 12.10
N PHE A 93 -4.15 -3.80 12.72
CA PHE A 93 -3.46 -2.57 12.34
C PHE A 93 -2.80 -2.68 10.96
N PHE A 94 -2.20 -3.83 10.64
CA PHE A 94 -1.66 -4.09 9.30
C PHE A 94 -2.75 -4.11 8.21
N ASP A 95 -3.94 -4.67 8.49
CA ASP A 95 -5.11 -4.57 7.61
C ASP A 95 -5.56 -3.12 7.41
N GLY A 96 -5.39 -2.27 8.43
CA GLY A 96 -5.64 -0.82 8.37
C GLY A 96 -4.68 -0.04 7.47
N LEU A 97 -3.52 -0.59 7.07
CA LEU A 97 -2.58 0.11 6.19
C LEU A 97 -3.18 0.40 4.80
N CYS A 98 -4.21 -0.33 4.39
CA CYS A 98 -4.94 -0.07 3.14
C CYS A 98 -5.87 1.15 3.22
N GLU A 99 -6.08 1.73 4.40
CA GLU A 99 -6.89 2.94 4.55
C GLU A 99 -6.15 4.18 3.99
N SER A 100 -6.88 4.95 3.20
CA SER A 100 -6.41 6.21 2.60
C SER A 100 -7.10 7.45 3.19
N THR A 101 -8.14 7.24 4.00
CA THR A 101 -8.99 8.31 4.52
C THR A 101 -8.60 8.72 5.94
N PHE A 102 -8.51 10.03 6.18
CA PHE A 102 -8.39 10.57 7.53
C PHE A 102 -9.69 10.33 8.31
N PRO A 103 -9.65 9.90 9.59
CA PRO A 103 -8.47 9.74 10.46
C PRO A 103 -7.90 8.30 10.49
N TYR A 104 -8.55 7.34 9.84
CA TYR A 104 -8.21 5.91 9.95
C TYR A 104 -6.79 5.61 9.46
N ARG A 105 -6.37 6.30 8.40
CA ARG A 105 -5.03 6.18 7.82
C ARG A 105 -3.94 6.49 8.85
N GLU A 106 -4.10 7.57 9.59
CA GLU A 106 -3.13 8.03 10.59
C GLU A 106 -3.10 7.07 11.77
N PHE A 107 -4.27 6.69 12.31
CA PHE A 107 -4.34 5.75 13.41
C PHE A 107 -3.74 4.37 13.07
N ALA A 108 -4.00 3.86 11.87
CA ALA A 108 -3.44 2.59 11.45
C ALA A 108 -1.91 2.65 11.34
N ARG A 109 -1.37 3.68 10.67
CA ARG A 109 0.07 3.81 10.41
C ARG A 109 0.88 4.03 11.69
N HIS A 110 0.44 4.95 12.54
CA HIS A 110 1.09 5.19 13.82
C HIS A 110 0.92 4.01 14.77
N GLY A 111 -0.26 3.38 14.79
CA GLY A 111 -0.50 2.19 15.59
C GLY A 111 0.47 1.05 15.27
N VAL A 112 0.74 0.80 13.98
CA VAL A 112 1.78 -0.17 13.57
C VAL A 112 3.16 0.24 14.07
N CYS A 113 3.57 1.50 13.88
CA CYS A 113 4.88 1.98 14.33
C CYS A 113 5.06 1.79 15.85
N ASP A 114 4.08 2.20 16.65
CA ASP A 114 4.16 2.14 18.11
C ASP A 114 4.17 0.69 18.60
N MET A 115 3.31 -0.17 18.05
CA MET A 115 3.29 -1.59 18.40
C MET A 115 4.58 -2.31 18.02
N LEU A 116 5.17 -2.02 16.85
CA LEU A 116 6.46 -2.62 16.47
C LEU A 116 7.62 -2.10 17.32
N ALA A 117 7.55 -0.87 17.82
CA ALA A 117 8.57 -0.29 18.69
C ALA A 117 8.49 -0.80 20.14
N ALA A 118 7.28 -1.03 20.66
CA ALA A 118 7.03 -1.48 22.03
C ALA A 118 6.97 -3.01 22.18
N GLY A 119 6.67 -3.74 21.10
CA GLY A 119 6.44 -5.18 21.14
C GLY A 119 7.72 -5.99 21.34
N SER A 120 7.61 -7.09 22.08
CA SER A 120 8.69 -8.07 22.18
C SER A 120 8.84 -8.88 20.89
N GLU A 121 10.06 -9.29 20.57
CA GLU A 121 10.37 -10.10 19.37
C GLU A 121 9.49 -11.36 19.30
N HIS A 122 9.32 -12.05 20.43
CA HIS A 122 8.50 -13.26 20.51
C HIS A 122 7.02 -13.00 20.19
N GLN A 123 6.43 -11.93 20.73
CA GLN A 123 5.03 -11.58 20.44
C GLN A 123 4.83 -11.26 18.95
N ILE A 124 5.76 -10.51 18.36
CA ILE A 124 5.68 -10.12 16.95
C ILE A 124 5.89 -11.33 16.04
N PHE A 125 6.86 -12.20 16.34
CA PHE A 125 7.15 -13.40 15.55
C PHE A 125 5.94 -14.31 15.40
N GLN A 126 5.17 -14.49 16.48
CA GLN A 126 3.93 -15.30 16.47
C GLN A 126 2.85 -14.76 15.52
N THR A 127 2.91 -13.48 15.15
CA THR A 127 1.90 -12.85 14.29
C THR A 127 2.24 -12.89 12.80
N ILE A 128 3.51 -13.14 12.45
CA ILE A 128 4.02 -13.05 11.06
C ILE A 128 3.13 -13.79 10.05
N PRO A 129 2.67 -15.03 10.28
CA PRO A 129 1.82 -15.74 9.32
C PRO A 129 0.50 -15.00 9.01
N MET A 130 -0.04 -14.29 10.00
CA MET A 130 -1.28 -13.52 9.85
C MET A 130 -1.08 -12.17 9.14
N LEU A 131 0.16 -11.66 9.09
CA LEU A 131 0.47 -10.37 8.45
C LEU A 131 0.63 -10.46 6.93
N ILE A 132 0.93 -11.65 6.39
CA ILE A 132 1.22 -11.84 4.95
C ILE A 132 0.02 -11.42 4.09
N LEU A 133 -1.19 -11.83 4.49
CA LEU A 133 -2.42 -11.51 3.75
C LEU A 133 -2.73 -10.00 3.73
N PRO A 134 -2.83 -9.28 4.86
CA PRO A 134 -3.12 -7.85 4.86
C PRO A 134 -2.04 -7.03 4.14
N MET A 135 -0.76 -7.40 4.24
CA MET A 135 0.31 -6.73 3.47
C MET A 135 0.12 -6.90 1.97
N ARG A 136 -0.18 -8.13 1.51
CA ARG A 136 -0.47 -8.41 0.10
C ARG A 136 -1.68 -7.61 -0.38
N GLU A 137 -2.75 -7.57 0.39
CA GLU A 137 -3.98 -6.83 0.05
C GLU A 137 -3.72 -5.32 -0.05
N ALA A 138 -2.94 -4.76 0.88
CA ALA A 138 -2.59 -3.35 0.86
C ALA A 138 -1.71 -2.98 -0.36
N MET A 139 -0.70 -3.80 -0.70
CA MET A 139 0.14 -3.56 -1.89
C MET A 139 -0.65 -3.74 -3.20
N ASN A 140 -1.63 -4.66 -3.23
CA ASN A 140 -2.50 -4.87 -4.38
C ASN A 140 -3.42 -3.69 -4.72
N THR A 141 -3.53 -2.69 -3.85
CA THR A 141 -4.25 -1.43 -4.14
C THR A 141 -3.55 -0.61 -5.23
N ARG A 142 -2.24 -0.82 -5.45
CA ARG A 142 -1.43 -0.03 -6.40
C ARG A 142 -1.44 1.47 -6.14
N ASN A 143 -1.86 1.88 -4.94
CA ASN A 143 -1.75 3.26 -4.52
C ASN A 143 -0.33 3.48 -3.97
N PRO A 144 0.46 4.41 -4.53
CA PRO A 144 1.82 4.66 -4.06
C PRO A 144 1.89 5.00 -2.56
N ASP A 145 0.91 5.74 -2.04
CA ASP A 145 0.89 6.11 -0.62
C ASP A 145 0.72 4.92 0.31
N ILE A 146 -0.09 3.94 -0.09
CA ILE A 146 -0.32 2.71 0.66
C ILE A 146 0.90 1.81 0.56
N ILE A 147 1.46 1.66 -0.65
CA ILE A 147 2.66 0.86 -0.90
C ILE A 147 3.82 1.38 -0.05
N ILE A 148 4.11 2.69 -0.08
CA ILE A 148 5.18 3.29 0.72
C ILE A 148 4.96 3.04 2.21
N ALA A 149 3.73 3.18 2.70
CA ALA A 149 3.41 2.91 4.11
C ALA A 149 3.63 1.43 4.49
N THR A 150 3.18 0.50 3.65
CA THR A 150 3.38 -0.94 3.88
C THR A 150 4.86 -1.34 3.84
N LEU A 151 5.65 -0.77 2.93
CA LEU A 151 7.09 -1.01 2.85
C LEU A 151 7.83 -0.45 4.07
N LYS A 152 7.44 0.74 4.57
CA LYS A 152 7.99 1.30 5.81
C LYS A 152 7.66 0.42 7.02
N ALA A 153 6.42 -0.06 7.14
CA ALA A 153 6.03 -1.00 8.18
C ALA A 153 6.82 -2.32 8.09
N LEU A 154 7.07 -2.83 6.89
CA LEU A 154 7.89 -4.02 6.66
C LEU A 154 9.36 -3.79 7.06
N GLN A 155 9.93 -2.63 6.74
CA GLN A 155 11.28 -2.26 7.19
C GLN A 155 11.38 -2.19 8.71
N GLN A 156 10.34 -1.67 9.39
CA GLN A 156 10.28 -1.66 10.85
C GLN A 156 10.17 -3.08 11.42
N LEU A 157 9.29 -3.91 10.86
CA LEU A 157 9.09 -5.30 11.28
C LEU A 157 10.41 -6.10 11.25
N LEU A 158 11.20 -5.94 10.19
CA LEU A 158 12.49 -6.61 10.03
C LEU A 158 13.58 -6.11 11.00
N ARG A 159 13.38 -4.96 11.64
CA ARG A 159 14.34 -4.41 12.61
C ARG A 159 14.15 -4.94 14.03
N VAL A 160 12.98 -5.50 14.37
CA VAL A 160 12.61 -5.85 15.75
C VAL A 160 13.43 -7.02 16.34
N GLY A 161 14.09 -7.84 15.52
CA GLY A 161 14.94 -8.96 15.97
C GLY A 161 16.46 -8.70 15.94
N LYS A 162 16.91 -7.51 15.52
CA LYS A 162 18.32 -7.13 15.66
C LYS A 162 18.50 -6.56 17.05
N SER A 163 18.96 -7.41 17.97
CA SER A 163 19.40 -7.01 19.30
C SER A 163 20.25 -5.74 19.23
N ASN A 164 20.10 -4.88 20.23
CA ASN A 164 20.74 -3.58 20.41
C ASN A 164 22.27 -3.72 20.58
N GLY A 165 22.97 -4.13 19.51
CA GLY A 165 24.41 -4.31 19.44
C GLY A 165 24.92 -3.70 18.14
N SER A 166 25.36 -2.45 18.23
CA SER A 166 26.37 -1.84 17.36
C SER A 166 26.08 -1.84 15.84
N VAL A 167 25.16 -0.99 15.38
CA VAL A 167 25.34 -0.34 14.06
C VAL A 167 24.80 1.10 14.11
N GLU A 168 25.52 1.98 14.82
CA GLU A 168 25.77 3.30 14.25
C GLU A 168 26.63 3.07 13.01
N GLY A 169 25.99 3.04 11.85
CA GLY A 169 26.64 2.68 10.60
C GLY A 169 25.74 3.02 9.42
N ASN A 170 25.77 4.31 9.09
CA ASN A 170 25.42 4.92 7.81
C ASN A 170 25.26 3.93 6.65
N TYR A 171 24.04 3.59 6.24
CA TYR A 171 23.72 3.32 4.83
C TYR A 171 22.27 3.78 4.53
N ILE A 172 22.20 4.92 3.82
CA ILE A 172 21.14 5.41 2.93
C ILE A 172 19.76 5.78 3.55
N VAL A 173 19.74 6.84 4.35
CA VAL A 173 18.82 7.95 4.04
C VAL A 173 19.73 9.13 3.69
N SER A 174 19.96 9.28 2.39
CA SER A 174 20.58 10.48 1.83
C SER A 174 19.91 11.70 2.44
N LYS A 175 20.73 12.64 2.91
CA LYS A 175 20.34 14.02 3.20
C LYS A 175 19.53 14.56 2.01
N THR A 176 18.22 14.42 2.11
CA THR A 176 17.21 15.14 1.33
C THR A 176 16.09 15.40 2.31
N GLY A 177 15.96 16.67 2.68
CA GLY A 177 14.99 17.32 3.56
C GLY A 177 13.97 16.45 4.29
N ASP A 178 13.97 16.56 5.62
CA ASP A 178 12.76 16.54 6.43
C ASP A 178 11.89 15.28 6.35
N ILE A 179 12.40 14.19 6.94
CA ILE A 179 11.53 13.17 7.52
C ILE A 179 11.86 13.04 9.01
N PHE A 180 11.88 14.20 9.67
CA PHE A 180 11.41 14.28 11.04
C PHE A 180 10.07 13.53 11.03
N CYS A 181 9.95 12.47 11.83
CA CYS A 181 8.64 11.98 12.23
C CYS A 181 7.92 13.26 12.69
N PRO A 182 6.92 13.79 11.95
CA PRO A 182 6.28 14.97 12.42
C PRO A 182 5.70 14.52 13.75
N LYS A 183 6.15 15.17 14.81
CA LYS A 183 5.20 15.61 15.83
C LYS A 183 4.11 16.33 15.02
N TRP A 184 3.15 15.53 14.58
CA TRP A 184 1.81 15.90 14.84
C TRP A 184 1.78 15.90 16.36
#